data_AF-A0A6N6LI02-F1
#
_entry.id   AF-A0A6N6LI02-F1
#
_cell.length_a   1.000
_cell.length_b   1.000
_cell.length_c   1.000
_cell.angle_alpha   90.00
_cell.angle_beta   90.00
_cell.angle_gamma   90.00
#
_symmetry.space_group_name_H-M   'P 1'
#
loop_
_entity.id
_entity.type
_entity.pdbx_description
1 polymer ?
#
loop_
_entity_poly.entity_id
_entity_poly.type
_entity_poly.pdbx_seq_one_letter_code
_entity_poly.pdbx_strand_id
1 'polypeptide(L)'
;MFSSLKTKISALGLSFLLVIIISFSIFYTNNERSIDLITQENYNILKEQTEDRVKDLTMSMADALGNLVKNAKSNEEKIAIIADAIETFRFENDKSGYFYSYQRTINVAHPVRKDLLGKDLKDAKDADGVAYVSDLYKAAKMGGGLCKF
;
A
#
# COMPACT_ATOMS: atom_id res chain seq x y z
N MET A 1 -19.69 66.19 17.06
CA MET A 1 -20.80 66.04 16.09
C MET A 1 -21.50 64.72 16.40
N PHE A 2 -22.68 64.75 17.01
CA PHE A 2 -23.40 63.53 17.38
C PHE A 2 -23.98 62.87 16.13
N SER A 3 -23.58 61.63 15.83
CA SER A 3 -24.17 60.87 14.73
C SER A 3 -25.65 60.60 15.00
N SER A 4 -26.48 60.72 13.96
CA SER A 4 -27.92 60.50 14.08
C SER A 4 -28.21 59.06 14.52
N LEU A 5 -29.32 58.85 15.24
CA LEU A 5 -29.75 57.52 15.70
C LEU A 5 -29.83 56.51 14.54
N LYS A 6 -30.26 56.95 13.36
CA LYS A 6 -30.32 56.12 12.14
C LYS A 6 -28.93 55.62 11.73
N THR A 7 -27.93 56.51 11.71
CA THR A 7 -26.54 56.15 11.36
C THR A 7 -25.96 55.11 12.31
N LYS A 8 -26.26 55.21 13.61
CA LYS A 8 -25.81 54.24 14.61
C LYS A 8 -26.45 52.86 14.43
N ILE A 9 -27.76 52.81 14.16
CA ILE A 9 -28.49 51.56 13.90
C ILE A 9 -27.98 50.88 12.62
N SER A 10 -27.78 51.65 11.54
CA SER A 10 -27.21 51.13 10.28
C SER A 10 -25.79 50.59 10.47
N ALA A 11 -24.95 51.29 11.23
CA ALA A 11 -23.59 50.83 11.52
C ALA A 11 -23.57 49.52 12.33
N LEU A 12 -24.49 49.37 13.30
CA LEU A 12 -24.63 48.13 14.08
C LEU A 12 -25.06 46.96 13.20
N GLY A 13 -26.05 47.16 12.33
CA GLY A 13 -26.49 46.14 11.37
C GLY A 13 -25.36 45.71 10.43
N LEU A 14 -24.56 46.67 9.94
CA LEU A 14 -23.41 46.36 9.09
C LEU A 14 -22.32 45.59 9.84
N SER A 15 -22.02 45.95 11.09
CA SER A 15 -21.06 45.20 11.91
C SER A 15 -21.50 43.76 12.16
N PHE A 16 -22.80 43.54 12.35
CA PHE A 16 -23.35 42.20 12.55
C PHE A 16 -23.24 41.34 11.27
N LEU A 17 -23.54 41.93 10.11
CA LEU A 17 -23.34 41.27 8.81
C LEU A 17 -21.87 40.91 8.57
N LEU A 18 -20.93 41.80 8.92
CA LEU A 18 -19.50 41.51 8.79
C LEU A 18 -19.06 40.34 9.67
N VAL A 19 -19.52 40.27 10.91
CA VAL A 19 -19.22 39.15 11.82
C VAL A 19 -19.76 37.82 11.27
N ILE A 20 -20.96 37.84 10.67
CA ILE A 20 -21.53 36.66 10.02
C ILE A 20 -20.65 36.20 8.86
N ILE A 21 -20.26 37.11 7.96
CA ILE A 21 -19.42 36.79 6.80
C ILE A 21 -18.07 36.22 7.24
N ILE A 22 -17.42 36.84 8.24
CA ILE A 22 -16.15 36.36 8.78
C ILE A 22 -16.32 34.96 9.40
N SER A 23 -17.38 34.75 10.16
CA SER A 23 -17.67 33.45 10.79
C SER A 23 -17.90 32.35 9.75
N PHE A 24 -18.66 32.64 8.68
CA PHE A 24 -18.85 31.72 7.56
C PHE A 24 -17.55 31.44 6.81
N SER A 25 -16.71 32.46 6.60
CA SER A 25 -15.41 32.29 5.93
C SER A 25 -14.47 31.40 6.74
N ILE A 26 -14.43 31.58 8.07
CA ILE A 26 -13.64 30.74 8.98
C ILE A 26 -14.19 29.31 8.97
N PHE A 27 -15.51 29.14 9.08
CA PHE A 27 -16.15 27.83 9.03
C PHE A 27 -15.85 27.09 7.72
N TYR A 28 -15.97 27.77 6.58
CA TYR A 28 -15.66 27.22 5.27
C TYR A 28 -14.20 26.77 5.16
N THR A 29 -13.26 27.62 5.57
CA THR A 29 -11.81 27.29 5.53
C THR A 29 -11.47 26.13 6.47
N ASN A 30 -12.06 26.09 7.65
CA ASN A 30 -11.88 24.99 8.60
C ASN A 30 -12.44 23.69 8.05
N ASN A 31 -13.59 23.72 7.40
CA ASN A 31 -14.22 22.54 6.81
C ASN A 31 -13.37 21.93 5.68
N GLU A 32 -12.88 22.76 4.75
CA GLU A 32 -11.96 22.30 3.68
C GLU A 32 -10.71 21.65 4.26
N ARG A 33 -10.06 22.31 5.24
CA ARG A 33 -8.88 21.76 5.91
C ARG A 33 -9.18 20.44 6.64
N SER A 34 -10.35 20.32 7.26
CA SER A 34 -10.77 19.08 7.91
C SER A 34 -10.98 17.95 6.90
N ILE A 35 -11.56 18.21 5.73
CA ILE A 35 -11.72 17.21 4.66
C ILE A 35 -10.35 16.73 4.16
N ASP A 36 -9.41 17.64 3.95
CA ASP A 36 -8.05 17.27 3.52
C ASP A 36 -7.34 16.39 4.55
N LEU A 37 -7.40 16.79 5.83
CA LEU A 37 -6.79 16.02 6.92
C LEU A 37 -7.39 14.62 7.02
N ILE A 38 -8.71 14.50 6.99
CA ILE A 38 -9.41 13.20 7.05
C ILE A 38 -9.05 12.34 5.83
N THR A 39 -8.95 12.95 4.64
CA THR A 39 -8.59 12.22 3.41
C THR A 39 -7.17 11.69 3.48
N GLN A 40 -6.21 12.49 3.95
CA GLN A 40 -4.83 12.08 4.13
C GLN A 40 -4.68 11.01 5.21
N GLU A 41 -5.38 11.16 6.33
CA GLU A 41 -5.39 10.18 7.41
C GLU A 41 -5.98 8.85 6.93
N ASN A 42 -7.14 8.87 6.26
CA ASN A 42 -7.73 7.68 5.67
C ASN A 42 -6.81 7.04 4.63
N TYR A 43 -6.14 7.83 3.78
CA TYR A 43 -5.18 7.31 2.82
C TYR A 43 -4.03 6.58 3.53
N ASN A 44 -3.47 7.16 4.58
CA ASN A 44 -2.38 6.54 5.34
C ASN A 44 -2.82 5.27 6.06
N ILE A 45 -4.00 5.26 6.68
CA ILE A 45 -4.56 4.08 7.34
C ILE A 45 -4.78 2.97 6.32
N LEU A 46 -5.42 3.25 5.18
CA LEU A 46 -5.67 2.25 4.15
C LEU A 46 -4.37 1.71 3.55
N LYS A 47 -3.38 2.59 3.36
CA LYS A 47 -2.05 2.21 2.91
C LYS A 47 -1.37 1.29 3.91
N GLU A 48 -1.33 1.65 5.19
CA GLU A 48 -0.75 0.82 6.26
C GLU A 48 -1.44 -0.54 6.35
N GLN A 49 -2.77 -0.56 6.34
CA GLN A 49 -3.55 -1.81 6.34
C GLN A 49 -3.25 -2.70 5.12
N THR A 50 -3.03 -2.09 3.95
CA THR A 50 -2.66 -2.83 2.74
C THR A 50 -1.25 -3.40 2.86
N GLU A 51 -0.32 -2.59 3.37
CA GLU A 51 1.08 -2.98 3.61
C GLU A 51 1.17 -4.14 4.63
N ASP A 52 0.43 -4.06 5.74
CA ASP A 52 0.33 -5.12 6.75
C ASP A 52 -0.33 -6.39 6.21
N ARG A 53 -1.42 -6.27 5.43
CA ARG A 53 -2.08 -7.42 4.81
C ARG A 53 -1.12 -8.19 3.90
N VAL A 54 -0.35 -7.50 3.05
CA VAL A 54 0.62 -8.15 2.16
C VAL A 54 1.70 -8.88 2.97
N LYS A 55 2.18 -8.24 4.04
CA LYS A 55 3.17 -8.81 4.95
C LYS A 55 2.63 -10.07 5.63
N ASP A 56 1.47 -10.00 6.26
CA ASP A 56 0.86 -11.12 6.99
C ASP A 56 0.55 -12.31 6.08
N LEU A 57 0.01 -12.05 4.88
CA LEU A 57 -0.23 -13.09 3.87
C LEU A 57 1.07 -13.77 3.44
N THR A 58 2.11 -12.98 3.18
CA THR A 58 3.42 -13.50 2.73
C THR A 58 4.11 -14.30 3.85
N MET A 59 4.12 -13.78 5.07
CA MET A 59 4.74 -14.46 6.22
C MET A 59 3.98 -15.75 6.57
N SER A 60 2.65 -15.71 6.60
CA SER A 60 1.84 -16.90 6.87
C SER A 60 2.05 -17.99 5.82
N MET A 61 2.12 -17.60 4.54
CA MET A 61 2.42 -18.54 3.46
C MET A 61 3.85 -19.08 3.56
N ALA A 62 4.83 -18.24 3.89
CA ALA A 62 6.21 -18.66 4.09
C ALA A 62 6.35 -19.68 5.23
N ASP A 63 5.66 -19.47 6.35
CA ASP A 63 5.63 -20.42 7.48
C ASP A 63 4.96 -21.75 7.10
N ALA A 64 3.83 -21.70 6.38
CA ALA A 64 3.14 -22.89 5.89
C ALA A 64 4.03 -23.69 4.93
N LEU A 65 4.64 -23.03 3.94
CA LEU A 65 5.58 -23.64 3.01
C LEU A 65 6.81 -24.20 3.74
N GLY A 66 7.34 -23.47 4.71
CA GLY A 66 8.45 -23.90 5.56
C GLY A 66 8.15 -25.22 6.27
N ASN A 67 6.91 -25.42 6.74
CA ASN A 67 6.46 -26.69 7.31
C ASN A 67 6.32 -27.80 6.25
N LEU A 68 5.75 -27.50 5.08
CA LEU A 68 5.55 -28.47 4.01
C LEU A 68 6.87 -29.05 3.49
N VAL A 69 7.92 -28.23 3.43
CA VAL A 69 9.23 -28.63 2.90
C VAL A 69 10.16 -29.27 3.93
N LYS A 70 9.73 -29.47 5.19
CA LYS A 70 10.58 -30.00 6.28
C LYS A 70 11.22 -31.34 5.98
N ASN A 71 10.48 -32.23 5.31
CA ASN A 71 10.92 -33.61 5.06
C ASN A 71 11.57 -33.79 3.67
N ALA A 72 11.54 -32.76 2.83
CA ALA A 72 12.11 -32.79 1.49
C ALA A 72 13.63 -33.02 1.54
N LYS A 73 14.13 -33.89 0.67
CA LYS A 73 15.51 -34.39 0.65
C LYS A 73 16.44 -33.57 -0.23
N SER A 74 15.90 -32.80 -1.17
CA SER A 74 16.69 -31.97 -2.07
C SER A 74 16.06 -30.59 -2.28
N ASN A 75 16.82 -29.65 -2.83
CA ASN A 75 16.29 -28.32 -3.14
C ASN A 75 15.25 -28.38 -4.27
N GLU A 76 15.41 -29.30 -5.22
CA GLU A 76 14.48 -29.54 -6.32
C GLU A 76 13.13 -30.01 -5.79
N GLU A 77 13.13 -30.92 -4.80
CA GLU A 77 11.90 -31.36 -4.14
C GLU A 77 11.22 -30.23 -3.38
N LYS A 78 11.99 -29.39 -2.66
CA LYS A 78 11.44 -28.20 -1.99
C LYS A 78 10.78 -27.24 -2.99
N ILE A 79 11.44 -26.97 -4.11
CA ILE A 79 10.93 -26.09 -5.16
C ILE A 79 9.66 -26.67 -5.77
N ALA A 80 9.61 -27.98 -6.05
CA ALA A 80 8.43 -28.64 -6.59
C ALA A 80 7.22 -28.53 -5.63
N ILE A 81 7.43 -28.78 -4.33
CA ILE A 81 6.39 -28.62 -3.30
C ILE A 81 5.89 -27.18 -3.23
N ILE A 82 6.81 -26.20 -3.24
CA ILE A 82 6.44 -24.77 -3.21
C ILE A 82 5.66 -24.39 -4.47
N ALA A 83 6.12 -24.82 -5.65
CA ALA A 83 5.49 -24.50 -6.91
C ALA A 83 4.06 -25.05 -6.98
N ASP A 84 3.86 -26.30 -6.58
CA ASP A 84 2.54 -26.94 -6.53
C ASP A 84 1.59 -26.21 -5.56
N ALA A 85 2.06 -25.91 -4.35
CA ALA A 85 1.26 -25.25 -3.31
C ALA A 85 0.74 -23.86 -3.72
N ILE A 86 1.52 -23.10 -4.51
CA ILE A 86 1.14 -21.73 -4.92
C ILE A 86 0.48 -21.65 -6.30
N GLU A 87 0.48 -22.75 -7.08
CA GLU A 87 0.11 -22.74 -8.50
C GLU A 87 -1.30 -22.18 -8.74
N THR A 88 -2.25 -22.66 -7.96
CA THR A 88 -3.68 -22.33 -8.07
C THR A 88 -4.12 -21.25 -7.08
N PHE A 89 -3.25 -20.83 -6.16
CA PHE A 89 -3.59 -19.86 -5.13
C PHE A 89 -3.88 -18.50 -5.77
N ARG A 90 -5.10 -18.00 -5.59
CA ARG A 90 -5.52 -16.66 -6.00
C ARG A 90 -6.26 -15.97 -4.88
N PHE A 91 -5.93 -14.71 -4.66
CA PHE A 91 -6.63 -13.82 -3.74
C PHE A 91 -7.12 -12.57 -4.49
N GLU A 92 -7.90 -11.74 -3.80
CA GLU A 92 -8.73 -10.67 -4.36
C GLU A 92 -9.92 -11.18 -5.19
N ASN A 93 -10.97 -10.36 -5.27
CA ASN A 93 -12.22 -10.72 -5.93
C ASN A 93 -12.04 -10.96 -7.44
N ASP A 94 -11.08 -10.26 -8.06
CA ASP A 94 -10.74 -10.36 -9.46
C ASP A 94 -9.66 -11.42 -9.75
N LYS A 95 -9.18 -12.13 -8.72
CA LYS A 95 -8.10 -13.13 -8.79
C LYS A 95 -6.75 -12.56 -9.26
N SER A 96 -6.52 -11.26 -9.10
CA SER A 96 -5.26 -10.61 -9.46
C SER A 96 -4.11 -10.96 -8.50
N GLY A 97 -4.42 -11.28 -7.24
CA GLY A 97 -3.43 -11.61 -6.22
C GLY A 97 -2.92 -13.05 -6.36
N TYR A 98 -1.60 -13.23 -6.38
CA TYR A 98 -0.95 -14.54 -6.39
C TYR A 98 0.44 -14.50 -5.72
N PHE A 99 0.95 -15.67 -5.33
CA PHE A 99 2.32 -15.82 -4.84
C PHE A 99 3.27 -16.24 -5.96
N TYR A 100 4.55 -15.91 -5.81
CA TYR A 100 5.64 -16.37 -6.63
C TYR A 100 6.89 -16.51 -5.76
N SER A 101 7.87 -17.28 -6.21
CA SER A 101 9.08 -17.55 -5.42
C SER A 101 10.35 -17.46 -6.28
N TYR A 102 11.39 -16.92 -5.66
CA TYR A 102 12.74 -16.85 -6.20
C TYR A 102 13.70 -17.59 -5.28
N GLN A 103 14.62 -18.36 -5.87
CA GLN A 103 15.83 -18.78 -5.18
C GLN A 103 16.90 -17.72 -5.43
N ARG A 104 17.18 -16.89 -4.41
CA ARG A 104 17.94 -15.64 -4.57
C ARG A 104 17.26 -14.74 -5.61
N THR A 105 17.80 -14.65 -6.81
CA THR A 105 17.27 -13.85 -7.93
C THR A 105 16.77 -14.70 -9.09
N ILE A 106 16.86 -16.03 -8.99
CA ILE A 106 16.39 -16.98 -10.01
C ILE A 106 14.93 -17.31 -9.73
N ASN A 107 14.04 -17.10 -10.69
CA ASN A 107 12.64 -17.45 -10.52
C ASN A 107 12.48 -18.98 -10.48
N VAL A 108 11.84 -19.50 -9.44
CA VAL A 108 11.67 -20.95 -9.24
C VAL A 108 10.21 -21.38 -9.21
N ALA A 109 9.28 -20.46 -8.94
CA ALA A 109 7.86 -20.71 -9.03
C ALA A 109 7.11 -19.43 -9.42
N HIS A 110 6.29 -19.51 -10.45
CA HIS A 110 5.42 -18.42 -10.85
C HIS A 110 4.15 -18.97 -11.50
N PRO A 111 2.95 -18.68 -10.98
CA PRO A 111 1.72 -19.25 -11.50
C PRO A 111 1.23 -18.59 -12.81
N VAL A 112 1.52 -17.30 -13.00
CA VAL A 112 1.13 -16.54 -14.21
C VAL A 112 2.25 -16.49 -15.28
N ARG A 113 3.45 -16.06 -14.91
CA ARG A 113 4.59 -15.84 -15.82
C ARG A 113 5.52 -17.05 -15.88
N LYS A 114 5.04 -18.13 -16.49
CA LYS A 114 5.82 -19.37 -16.70
C LYS A 114 7.10 -19.16 -17.49
N ASP A 115 7.13 -18.14 -18.33
CA ASP A 115 8.30 -17.74 -19.10
C ASP A 115 9.47 -17.22 -18.23
N LEU A 116 9.25 -16.93 -16.94
CA LEU A 116 10.30 -16.48 -16.02
C LEU A 116 11.05 -17.64 -15.35
N LEU A 117 10.48 -18.85 -15.33
CA LEU A 117 11.06 -19.99 -14.62
C LEU A 117 12.50 -20.27 -15.06
N GLY A 118 13.41 -20.38 -14.09
CA GLY A 118 14.84 -20.63 -14.31
C GLY A 118 15.65 -19.42 -14.74
N LYS A 119 15.02 -18.26 -15.00
CA LYS A 119 15.75 -17.03 -15.36
C LYS A 119 16.27 -16.32 -14.11
N ASP A 120 17.53 -15.88 -14.18
CA ASP A 120 18.09 -14.94 -13.21
C ASP A 120 17.62 -13.53 -13.56
N LEU A 121 16.87 -12.90 -12.65
CA LEU A 121 16.28 -11.58 -12.81
C LEU A 121 16.99 -10.49 -12.00
N LYS A 122 18.23 -10.73 -11.55
CA LYS A 122 19.00 -9.75 -10.76
C LYS A 122 19.10 -8.36 -11.41
N ASP A 123 19.19 -8.31 -12.74
CA ASP A 123 19.35 -7.09 -13.54
C ASP A 123 18.03 -6.64 -14.19
N ALA A 124 16.94 -7.39 -13.98
CA ALA A 124 15.63 -7.03 -14.50
C ALA A 124 15.13 -5.77 -13.79
N LYS A 125 14.57 -4.85 -14.58
CA LYS A 125 14.01 -3.59 -14.11
C LYS A 125 12.56 -3.46 -14.53
N ASP A 126 11.77 -2.79 -13.70
CA ASP A 126 10.44 -2.33 -14.07
C ASP A 126 10.49 -1.15 -15.06
N ALA A 127 9.33 -0.56 -15.35
CA ALA A 127 9.21 0.58 -16.26
C ALA A 127 9.92 1.85 -15.73
N ASP A 128 10.09 1.97 -14.41
CA ASP A 128 10.71 3.11 -13.74
C ASP A 128 12.20 2.90 -13.45
N GLY A 129 12.75 1.73 -13.81
CA GLY A 129 14.16 1.38 -13.68
C GLY A 129 14.54 0.73 -12.35
N VAL A 130 13.57 0.34 -11.52
CA VAL A 130 13.79 -0.32 -10.22
C VAL A 130 14.16 -1.79 -10.43
N ALA A 131 15.27 -2.21 -9.83
CA ALA A 131 15.74 -3.59 -9.87
C ALA A 131 14.99 -4.46 -8.83
N TYR A 132 13.69 -4.64 -9.04
CA TYR A 132 12.76 -5.13 -8.02
C TYR A 132 13.13 -6.50 -7.45
N VAL A 133 13.61 -7.46 -8.26
CA VAL A 133 14.02 -8.79 -7.77
C VAL A 133 15.25 -8.70 -6.87
N SER A 134 16.19 -7.80 -7.19
CA SER A 134 17.36 -7.55 -6.33
C SER A 134 16.95 -6.93 -5.00
N ASP A 135 15.97 -6.03 -4.99
CA ASP A 135 15.47 -5.41 -3.77
C ASP A 135 14.63 -6.37 -2.92
N LEU A 136 13.80 -7.21 -3.55
CA LEU A 136 13.11 -8.32 -2.87
C LEU A 136 14.12 -9.27 -2.20
N TYR A 137 15.21 -9.62 -2.89
CA TYR A 137 16.25 -10.47 -2.30
C TYR A 137 16.95 -9.80 -1.11
N LYS A 138 17.23 -8.49 -1.18
CA LYS A 138 17.78 -7.74 -0.03
C LYS A 138 16.80 -7.73 1.15
N ALA A 139 15.52 -7.43 0.90
CA ALA A 139 14.48 -7.43 1.93
C ALA A 139 14.33 -8.80 2.59
N ALA A 140 14.29 -9.88 1.80
CA ALA A 140 14.23 -11.25 2.32
C ALA A 140 15.40 -11.59 3.25
N LYS A 141 16.63 -11.13 2.92
CA LYS A 141 17.81 -11.32 3.80
C LYS A 141 17.71 -10.57 5.14
N MET A 142 16.88 -9.53 5.23
CA MET A 142 16.65 -8.77 6.45
C MET A 142 15.46 -9.29 7.27
N GLY A 143 14.87 -10.43 6.88
CA GLY A 143 13.70 -11.02 7.55
C GLY A 143 12.36 -10.66 6.91
N GLY A 144 12.40 -10.06 5.71
CA GLY A 144 11.21 -9.64 4.97
C GLY A 144 11.09 -8.12 4.86
N GLY A 145 10.15 -7.67 4.03
CA GLY A 145 9.90 -6.27 3.79
C GLY A 145 9.01 -6.04 2.57
N LEU A 146 8.66 -4.78 2.35
CA LEU A 146 7.88 -4.35 1.20
C LEU A 146 8.78 -3.70 0.17
N CYS A 147 8.61 -4.07 -1.10
CA CYS A 147 9.29 -3.46 -2.23
C CYS A 147 8.23 -2.90 -3.17
N LYS A 148 8.39 -1.64 -3.57
CA LYS A 148 7.51 -0.95 -4.52
C LYS A 148 8.23 -0.91 -5.87
N PHE A 149 7.52 -1.34 -6.90
CA PHE A 149 7.96 -1.49 -8.29
C PHE A 149 6.72 -1.61 -9.20
#